data_AF-A0A7C4GPY7-F1
#
_entry.id   AF-A0A7C4GPY7-F1
#
_cell.length_a   1.000
_cell.length_b   1.000
_cell.length_c   1.000
_cell.angle_alpha   90.00
_cell.angle_beta   90.00
_cell.angle_gamma   90.00
#
_symmetry.space_group_name_H-M   'P 1'
#
loop_
_entity.id
_entity.type
_entity.pdbx_description
1 polymer ?
#
loop_
_entity_poly.entity_id
_entity_poly.type
_entity_poly.pdbx_seq_one_letter_code
_entity_poly.pdbx_strand_id
1 'polypeptide(L)' 'MSEDEFSRYVNDPLWPILVETVHAMVMYRYHKAYVKERIIGERPDISPRRLAAELGIPLGEALVILYEVKSEMKGKTSL' A
#
# COMPACT_ATOMS: atom_id res chain seq x y z
N MET A 1 0.44 -1.16 -11.56
CA MET A 1 -0.96 -1.64 -11.45
C MET A 1 -1.89 -0.49 -11.79
N SER A 2 -2.87 -0.72 -12.66
CA SER A 2 -3.91 0.28 -12.93
C SER A 2 -4.77 0.50 -11.68
N GLU A 3 -5.40 1.68 -11.60
CA GLU A 3 -6.35 2.07 -10.57
C GLU A 3 -7.49 1.04 -10.41
N ASP A 4 -7.88 0.46 -11.54
CA ASP A 4 -8.87 -0.60 -11.68
C ASP A 4 -8.55 -1.85 -10.84
N GLU A 5 -7.27 -2.15 -10.62
CA GLU A 5 -6.85 -3.36 -9.91
C GLU A 5 -6.88 -3.20 -8.38
N PHE A 6 -6.86 -1.98 -7.84
CA PHE A 6 -7.13 -1.73 -6.41
C PHE A 6 -8.63 -1.76 -6.11
N SER A 7 -9.47 -1.37 -7.07
CA SER A 7 -10.92 -1.28 -6.92
C SER A 7 -11.54 -2.60 -6.41
N ARG A 8 -11.07 -3.76 -6.91
CA ARG A 8 -11.56 -5.07 -6.45
C ARG A 8 -11.32 -5.35 -4.96
N TYR A 9 -10.28 -4.74 -4.37
CA TYR A 9 -9.95 -4.93 -2.96
C TYR A 9 -10.65 -3.90 -2.10
N VAL A 10 -10.62 -2.63 -2.48
CA VAL A 10 -11.17 -1.52 -1.69
C VAL A 10 -12.70 -1.61 -1.57
N ASN A 11 -13.36 -2.15 -2.59
CA ASN A 11 -14.81 -2.37 -2.58
C ASN A 11 -15.23 -3.68 -1.89
N ASP A 12 -14.27 -4.50 -1.41
CA ASP A 12 -14.57 -5.72 -0.66
C ASP A 12 -14.96 -5.36 0.78
N PRO A 13 -16.04 -5.94 1.35
CA PRO A 13 -16.46 -5.66 2.73
C PRO A 13 -15.41 -6.03 3.79
N LEU A 14 -14.42 -6.87 3.47
CA LEU A 14 -13.30 -7.21 4.35
C LEU A 14 -12.17 -6.18 4.33
N TRP A 15 -12.20 -5.22 3.40
CA TRP A 15 -11.14 -4.19 3.30
C TRP A 15 -10.92 -3.41 4.60
N PRO A 16 -11.95 -2.89 5.30
CA PRO A 16 -11.75 -2.18 6.55
C PRO A 16 -11.09 -3.05 7.63
N ILE A 17 -11.43 -4.35 7.67
CA ILE A 17 -10.84 -5.31 8.62
C ILE A 17 -9.37 -5.54 8.30
N LEU A 18 -9.03 -5.64 7.00
CA LEU A 18 -7.63 -5.75 6.57
C LEU A 18 -6.83 -4.49 6.97
N VAL A 19 -7.38 -3.30 6.73
CA VAL A 19 -6.74 -2.03 7.09
C VAL A 19 -6.51 -1.96 8.61
N GLU A 20 -7.54 -2.24 9.41
CA GLU A 20 -7.44 -2.31 10.87
C GLU A 20 -6.33 -3.28 11.31
N THR A 21 -6.34 -4.49 10.77
CA THR A 21 -5.35 -5.54 11.08
C THR A 21 -3.93 -5.09 10.76
N VAL A 22 -3.72 -4.45 9.61
CA VAL A 22 -2.41 -3.96 9.18
C VAL A 22 -1.95 -2.78 10.04
N HIS A 23 -2.84 -1.86 10.37
CA HIS A 23 -2.51 -0.71 11.23
C HIS A 23 -2.12 -1.12 12.65
N ALA A 24 -2.62 -2.25 13.13
CA ALA A 24 -2.23 -2.83 14.42
C ALA A 24 -0.81 -3.44 14.41
N MET A 25 -0.20 -3.68 13.25
CA MET A 25 1.15 -4.24 13.16
C MET A 25 2.21 -3.22 13.60
N VAL A 26 3.10 -3.63 14.52
CA VAL A 26 4.16 -2.78 15.08
C VAL A 26 5.04 -2.14 13.99
N MET A 27 5.35 -2.91 12.94
CA MET A 27 6.25 -2.47 11.87
C MET A 27 5.57 -1.64 10.77
N TYR A 28 4.23 -1.54 10.77
CA TYR A 28 3.47 -0.92 9.68
C TYR A 28 3.96 0.48 9.31
N ARG A 29 4.11 1.34 10.33
CA ARG A 29 4.53 2.74 10.11
C ARG A 29 5.91 2.84 9.47
N TYR A 30 6.84 1.95 9.85
CA TYR A 30 8.19 1.92 9.30
C TYR A 30 8.21 1.41 7.87
N HIS A 31 7.48 0.32 7.59
CA HIS A 31 7.34 -0.19 6.23
C HIS A 31 6.68 0.83 5.30
N LYS A 32 5.61 1.50 5.75
CA LYS A 32 4.95 2.56 4.96
C LYS A 32 5.89 3.73 4.65
N ALA A 33 6.63 4.23 5.64
CA ALA A 33 7.59 5.31 5.44
C ALA A 33 8.69 4.91 4.46
N TYR A 34 9.28 3.73 4.62
CA TYR A 34 10.30 3.20 3.71
C TYR A 34 9.78 3.08 2.27
N VAL A 35 8.57 2.55 2.07
CA VAL A 35 7.96 2.43 0.73
C VAL A 35 7.75 3.80 0.10
N LYS A 36 7.25 4.76 0.86
CA LYS A 36 7.01 6.14 0.39
C LYS A 36 8.30 6.87 0.02
N GLU A 37 9.36 6.70 0.80
CA GLU A 37 10.61 7.46 0.63
C GLU A 37 11.58 6.80 -0.34
N ARG A 38 11.57 5.47 -0.43
CA ARG A 38 12.63 4.71 -1.12
C ARG A 38 12.14 3.90 -2.32
N ILE A 39 10.87 3.49 -2.36
CA ILE A 39 10.38 2.59 -3.41
C ILE A 39 9.51 3.33 -4.43
N ILE A 40 8.50 4.06 -3.97
CA ILE A 40 7.44 4.54 -4.87
C ILE A 40 7.93 5.59 -5.87
N GLY A 41 8.95 6.38 -5.50
CA GLY A 41 9.55 7.37 -6.41
C GLY A 41 10.31 6.73 -7.57
N GLU A 42 10.99 5.61 -7.32
CA GLU A 42 11.76 4.88 -8.34
C GLU A 42 10.88 3.93 -9.14
N ARG A 43 9.89 3.30 -8.48
CA ARG A 43 9.06 2.24 -9.04
C ARG A 43 7.58 2.48 -8.72
N PRO A 44 6.95 3.51 -9.31
CA PRO A 44 5.56 3.90 -9.02
C PRO A 44 4.54 2.78 -9.33
N ASP A 45 4.90 1.88 -10.25
CA ASP A 45 4.03 0.80 -10.71
C ASP A 45 4.23 -0.55 -10.02
N ILE A 46 5.10 -0.63 -9.00
CA ILE A 46 5.34 -1.86 -8.24
C ILE A 46 4.02 -2.48 -7.77
N SER A 47 3.89 -3.80 -7.93
CA SER A 47 2.72 -4.54 -7.48
C SER A 47 2.85 -4.92 -5.99
N PRO A 48 1.73 -5.06 -5.25
CA PRO A 48 1.72 -5.54 -3.88
C PRO A 48 2.40 -6.90 -3.72
N ARG A 49 2.24 -7.82 -4.68
CA ARG A 49 2.90 -9.13 -4.65
C ARG A 49 4.42 -9.01 -4.71
N ARG A 50 4.93 -8.14 -5.59
CA ARG A 50 6.37 -7.90 -5.70
C ARG A 50 6.90 -7.19 -4.46
N LEU A 51 6.18 -6.19 -3.97
CA LEU A 51 6.54 -5.47 -2.75
C LEU A 51 6.60 -6.42 -1.54
N ALA A 52 5.59 -7.28 -1.39
CA ALA A 52 5.54 -8.29 -0.34
C ALA A 52 6.75 -9.22 -0.37
N ALA A 53 7.13 -9.71 -1.56
CA ALA A 53 8.28 -10.57 -1.73
C ALA A 53 9.61 -9.85 -1.44
N GLU A 54 9.77 -8.60 -1.91
CA GLU A 54 11.00 -7.83 -1.70
C GLU A 54 11.22 -7.41 -0.24
N LEU A 55 10.14 -7.10 0.50
CA LEU A 55 10.22 -6.65 1.90
C LEU A 55 10.02 -7.76 2.92
N GLY A 56 9.64 -8.97 2.49
CA GLY A 56 9.32 -10.07 3.41
C GLY A 56 8.10 -9.78 4.29
N ILE A 57 7.11 -9.06 3.75
CA ILE A 57 5.88 -8.67 4.45
C ILE A 57 4.64 -9.41 3.91
N PRO A 58 3.56 -9.55 4.69
CA PRO A 58 2.32 -10.13 4.19
C PRO A 58 1.75 -9.35 2.99
N LEU A 59 1.10 -10.06 2.07
CA LEU A 59 0.45 -9.43 0.91
C LEU A 59 -0.59 -8.37 1.34
N GLY A 60 -1.31 -8.63 2.43
CA GLY A 60 -2.26 -7.70 3.01
C GLY A 60 -1.62 -6.38 3.44
N GLU A 61 -0.45 -6.43 4.08
CA GLU A 61 0.32 -5.25 4.46
C GLU A 61 0.77 -4.47 3.23
N ALA A 62 1.30 -5.16 2.22
CA ALA A 62 1.73 -4.54 0.96
C ALA A 62 0.56 -3.85 0.21
N LEU A 63 -0.64 -4.43 0.24
CA LEU A 63 -1.85 -3.85 -0.36
C LEU A 63 -2.21 -2.52 0.31
N VAL A 64 -2.31 -2.50 1.64
CA VAL A 64 -2.67 -1.31 2.41
C VAL A 64 -1.63 -0.21 2.26
N ILE A 65 -0.34 -0.55 2.36
CA ILE A 65 0.75 0.42 2.20
C ILE A 65 0.68 1.10 0.82
N LEU A 66 0.60 0.33 -0.27
CA LEU A 66 0.59 0.90 -1.61
C LEU A 66 -0.68 1.72 -1.89
N TYR A 67 -1.83 1.28 -1.38
CA TYR A 67 -3.08 2.04 -1.50
C TYR A 67 -2.95 3.42 -0.82
N GLU A 68 -2.49 3.45 0.43
CA GLU A 68 -2.39 4.71 1.18
C GLU A 68 -1.32 5.64 0.62
N VAL A 69 -0.13 5.12 0.30
CA VAL A 69 0.96 5.94 -0.29
C VAL A 69 0.52 6.56 -1.61
N LYS A 70 -0.15 5.80 -2.49
CA LYS A 70 -0.65 6.34 -3.77
C LYS A 70 -1.78 7.35 -3.58
N SER A 71 -2.66 7.12 -2.62
CA SER A 71 -3.76 8.04 -2.28
C SER A 71 -3.21 9.37 -1.75
N GLU A 72 -2.19 9.32 -0.88
CA GLU A 72 -1.49 10.52 -0.38
C GLU A 72 -0.80 11.31 -1.50
N MET A 73 -0.18 10.64 -2.48
CA MET A 73 0.47 11.29 -3.61
C MET A 73 -0.52 12.01 -4.52
N LYS A 74 -1.71 11.42 -4.75
CA LYS A 74 -2.78 12.09 -5.50
C LYS A 74 -3.26 13.35 -4.80
N GLY A 75 -3.50 13.28 -3.48
CA GLY A 75 -3.90 14.44 -2.68
C GLY A 75 -2.86 15.57 -2.68
N LYS A 76 -1.56 15.26 -2.85
CA LYS A 76 -0.48 16.25 -2.97
C LYS A 76 -0.36 16.89 -4.36
N THR A 77 -0.88 16.26 -5.41
CA THR A 77 -0.78 16.75 -6.80
C THR A 77 -1.92 17.72 -7.15
N SER A 78 -2.93 17.82 -6.27
CA SER A 78 -4.09 18.72 -6.41
C SER A 78 -3.94 20.06 -5.66
N LEU A 79 -2.72 20.40 -5.24
CA LEU A 79 -2.31 21.69 -4.62
C LEU A 79 -1.19 22.31 -5.45
#